data_AF-A0A2V4N3R5-F1
#
_entry.id   AF-A0A2V4N3R5-F1
#
_cell.length_a   1.000
_cell.length_b   1.000
_cell.length_c   1.000
_cell.angle_alpha   90.00
_cell.angle_beta   90.00
_cell.angle_gamma   90.00
#
_symmetry.space_group_name_H-M   'P 1'
#
loop_
_entity.id
_entity.type
_entity.pdbx_description
1 polymer ?
#
loop_
_entity_poly.entity_id
_entity_poly.type
_entity_poly.pdbx_seq_one_letter_code
_entity_poly.pdbx_strand_id
1 'polypeptide(L)'
;MSLSIILVIVVLAVAAGSVALSPGLTHRQFPWRIALVRHPMGPELSPLSPRRREESVLLLTAVQELFVEDPARALGHAAALVEATMDEMGYPSKGRPQALAAYHRAQVQGYREARRVLARSKSQQVPTEELRTALVAVRDLYLELVRFGTEDGGPSSAASAPASVRRRPAHAIPRQAVR
;
A
#
# COMPACT_ATOMS: atom_id res chain seq x y z
N MET A 1 18.05 -37.93 -7.09
CA MET A 1 16.75 -38.45 -6.62
C MET A 1 16.68 -38.18 -5.12
N SER A 2 15.76 -37.45 -4.50
CA SER A 2 14.73 -36.49 -4.88
C SER A 2 14.35 -35.85 -3.53
N LEU A 3 14.70 -34.60 -3.29
CA LEU A 3 14.43 -33.88 -2.04
C LEU A 3 14.11 -32.42 -2.38
N SER A 4 13.06 -32.21 -3.16
CA SER A 4 12.59 -30.85 -3.53
C SER A 4 11.06 -30.70 -3.48
N ILE A 5 10.34 -31.61 -2.80
CA ILE A 5 8.87 -31.67 -2.87
C ILE A 5 8.16 -31.20 -1.58
N ILE A 6 8.88 -30.76 -0.53
CA ILE A 6 8.25 -30.52 0.78
C ILE A 6 7.89 -29.04 1.07
N LEU A 7 8.28 -28.03 0.27
CA LEU A 7 7.99 -26.62 0.60
C LEU A 7 6.92 -25.91 -0.26
N VAL A 8 5.91 -26.62 -0.79
CA VAL A 8 4.83 -25.96 -1.59
C VAL A 8 3.41 -26.25 -1.09
N ILE A 9 3.25 -27.02 -0.01
CA ILE A 9 1.92 -27.32 0.55
C ILE A 9 1.81 -26.65 1.92
N VAL A 10 0.64 -26.07 2.22
CA VAL A 10 0.23 -25.30 3.43
C VAL A 10 0.42 -23.78 3.17
N VAL A 11 -0.59 -22.97 2.80
CA VAL A 11 -2.03 -22.95 3.14
C VAL A 11 -2.85 -22.34 2.00
N LEU A 12 -3.76 -23.13 1.42
CA LEU A 12 -4.90 -22.66 0.62
C LEU A 12 -6.13 -23.27 1.30
N ALA A 13 -6.80 -22.50 2.15
CA ALA A 13 -8.06 -22.90 2.76
C ALA A 13 -9.16 -22.02 2.15
N VAL A 14 -9.81 -22.58 1.12
CA VAL A 14 -11.09 -22.10 0.58
C VAL A 14 -12.20 -22.80 1.37
N ALA A 15 -13.19 -22.04 1.81
CA ALA A 15 -14.52 -22.58 2.09
C ALA A 15 -15.56 -21.64 1.47
N ALA A 16 -16.41 -22.23 0.62
CA ALA A 16 -17.44 -21.58 -0.18
C ALA A 16 -18.85 -21.91 0.34
N GLY A 17 -19.82 -21.08 -0.05
CA GLY A 17 -21.27 -21.36 -0.01
C GLY A 17 -22.06 -20.07 0.19
N SER A 18 -23.12 -19.71 -0.55
CA SER A 18 -23.85 -20.29 -1.69
C SER A 18 -24.64 -19.16 -2.36
N VAL A 19 -24.96 -19.30 -3.64
CA VAL A 19 -25.83 -18.41 -4.43
C VAL A 19 -27.30 -18.73 -4.20
N ALA A 20 -28.15 -17.72 -4.01
CA ALA A 20 -29.61 -17.80 -4.18
C ALA A 20 -30.21 -16.46 -4.72
N LEU A 21 -30.71 -16.54 -5.95
CA LEU A 21 -31.88 -15.89 -6.60
C LEU A 21 -32.34 -14.45 -6.21
N SER A 22 -32.33 -13.54 -7.21
CA SER A 22 -32.94 -12.19 -7.24
C SER A 22 -34.50 -12.21 -7.24
N PRO A 23 -35.27 -11.10 -7.08
CA PRO A 23 -35.36 -10.00 -8.06
C PRO A 23 -35.71 -8.56 -7.55
N GLY A 24 -35.33 -7.56 -8.35
CA GLY A 24 -36.20 -6.46 -8.76
C GLY A 24 -36.26 -5.19 -7.91
N LEU A 25 -35.54 -4.14 -8.33
CA LEU A 25 -36.02 -2.76 -8.15
C LEU A 25 -35.73 -1.92 -9.40
N THR A 26 -36.77 -1.18 -9.75
CA THR A 26 -37.07 -0.57 -11.04
C THR A 26 -36.17 0.62 -11.36
N HIS A 27 -35.70 0.68 -12.60
CA HIS A 27 -34.98 1.80 -13.20
C HIS A 27 -35.92 3.00 -13.35
N ARG A 28 -35.86 3.98 -12.45
CA ARG A 28 -36.42 5.33 -12.69
C ARG A 28 -35.47 6.42 -12.19
N GLN A 29 -34.76 6.98 -13.17
CA GLN A 29 -34.50 8.41 -13.36
C GLN A 29 -34.00 9.19 -12.15
N PHE A 30 -32.68 9.44 -12.05
CA PHE A 30 -32.19 10.64 -11.37
C PHE A 30 -31.02 11.29 -12.14
N PRO A 31 -31.18 12.53 -12.63
CA PRO A 31 -30.18 13.25 -13.42
C PRO A 31 -29.12 13.89 -12.51
N TRP A 32 -27.86 13.53 -12.71
CA TRP A 32 -26.72 13.91 -11.85
C TRP A 32 -26.26 15.39 -11.98
N ARG A 33 -27.07 16.31 -12.53
CA ARG A 33 -26.60 17.67 -12.87
C ARG A 33 -26.44 18.65 -11.70
N ILE A 34 -26.88 18.36 -10.46
CA ILE A 34 -26.77 19.34 -9.36
C ILE A 34 -26.51 18.69 -7.99
N ALA A 35 -25.30 18.16 -7.76
CA ALA A 35 -24.83 17.82 -6.41
C ALA A 35 -23.32 18.09 -6.25
N LEU A 36 -22.94 19.37 -6.36
CA LEU A 36 -21.66 19.88 -5.87
C LEU A 36 -21.80 20.21 -4.37
N VAL A 37 -22.06 19.19 -3.55
CA VAL A 37 -21.89 19.24 -2.09
C VAL A 37 -21.37 17.87 -1.63
N ARG A 38 -20.06 17.82 -1.39
CA ARG A 38 -19.25 16.81 -0.69
C ARG A 38 -19.97 15.53 -0.20
N HIS A 39 -20.07 14.52 -1.08
CA HIS A 39 -20.17 13.12 -0.66
C HIS A 39 -18.76 12.48 -0.72
N PRO A 40 -18.12 12.10 0.40
CA PRO A 40 -16.93 11.26 0.37
C PRO A 40 -17.36 9.82 0.10
N MET A 41 -17.59 9.46 -1.17
CA MET A 41 -17.87 8.08 -1.57
C MET A 41 -16.58 7.42 -2.04
N GLY A 42 -15.65 7.22 -1.10
CA GLY A 42 -14.54 6.28 -1.24
C GLY A 42 -14.85 5.01 -0.44
N PRO A 43 -14.28 3.84 -0.80
CA PRO A 43 -14.37 2.66 0.05
C PRO A 43 -13.79 2.99 1.44
N GLU A 44 -14.48 2.52 2.49
CA GLU A 44 -13.96 2.61 3.86
C GLU A 44 -12.84 1.58 4.00
N LEU A 45 -11.62 2.00 3.67
CA LEU A 45 -10.44 1.14 3.68
C LEU A 45 -10.02 0.84 5.12
N SER A 46 -9.83 -0.44 5.42
CA SER A 46 -9.35 -0.89 6.72
C SER A 46 -7.82 -1.07 6.72
N PRO A 47 -7.10 -0.62 7.77
CA PRO A 47 -5.69 -0.95 7.90
C PRO A 47 -5.51 -2.47 8.06
N LEU A 48 -4.36 -2.99 7.61
CA LEU A 48 -4.03 -4.40 7.79
C LEU A 48 -3.91 -4.76 9.28
N SER A 49 -4.22 -6.02 9.60
CA SER A 49 -3.98 -6.55 10.94
C SER A 49 -2.48 -6.47 11.32
N PRO A 50 -2.13 -6.25 12.60
CA PRO A 50 -0.72 -6.20 13.03
C PRO A 50 0.08 -7.42 12.60
N ARG A 51 -0.51 -8.61 12.75
CA ARG A 51 0.09 -9.88 12.31
C ARG A 51 0.41 -9.90 10.82
N ARG A 52 -0.49 -9.42 9.95
CA ARG A 52 -0.21 -9.34 8.50
C ARG A 52 0.92 -8.38 8.18
N ARG A 53 1.03 -7.28 8.92
CA ARG A 53 2.15 -6.33 8.77
C ARG A 53 3.47 -6.95 9.18
N GLU A 54 3.50 -7.72 10.27
CA GLU A 54 4.69 -8.47 10.70
C GLU A 54 5.11 -9.55 9.69
N GLU A 55 4.14 -10.31 9.17
CA GLU A 55 4.37 -11.35 8.14
C GLU A 55 4.89 -10.77 6.81
N SER A 56 4.63 -9.49 6.54
CA SER A 56 4.96 -8.85 5.26
C SER A 56 6.44 -8.85 4.90
N VAL A 57 7.33 -8.75 5.90
CA VAL A 57 8.79 -8.81 5.66
C VAL A 57 9.18 -10.19 5.14
N LEU A 58 8.67 -11.25 5.75
CA LEU A 58 8.94 -12.63 5.34
C LEU A 58 8.42 -12.91 3.93
N LEU A 59 7.22 -12.43 3.62
CA LEU A 59 6.62 -12.57 2.29
C LEU A 59 7.45 -11.88 1.20
N LEU A 60 7.97 -10.67 1.46
CA LEU A 60 8.84 -9.98 0.52
C LEU A 60 10.22 -10.63 0.37
N THR A 61 10.78 -11.19 1.45
CA THR A 61 12.03 -11.95 1.38
C THR A 61 11.88 -13.17 0.48
N ALA A 62 10.81 -13.97 0.67
CA ALA A 62 10.55 -15.15 -0.16
C ALA A 62 10.40 -14.79 -1.65
N VAL A 63 9.78 -13.65 -1.97
CA VAL A 63 9.69 -13.14 -3.36
C VAL A 63 11.07 -12.80 -3.93
N GLN A 64 11.97 -12.20 -3.14
CA GLN A 64 13.31 -11.85 -3.59
C GLN A 64 14.18 -13.09 -3.84
N GLU A 65 14.07 -14.11 -2.97
CA GLU A 65 14.74 -15.40 -3.17
C GLU A 65 14.26 -16.07 -4.47
N LEU A 66 12.94 -16.11 -4.67
CA LEU A 66 12.34 -16.65 -5.88
C LEU A 66 12.78 -15.89 -7.15
N PHE A 67 13.07 -14.59 -7.06
CA PHE A 67 13.50 -13.81 -8.22
C PHE A 67 14.85 -14.29 -8.77
N VAL A 68 15.72 -14.84 -7.93
CA VAL A 68 17.02 -15.39 -8.35
C VAL A 68 16.82 -16.61 -9.26
N GLU A 69 15.81 -17.43 -8.96
CA GLU A 69 15.50 -18.66 -9.68
C GLU A 69 14.57 -18.42 -10.88
N ASP A 70 13.49 -17.67 -10.67
CA ASP A 70 12.44 -17.41 -11.65
C ASP A 70 11.89 -15.97 -11.50
N PRO A 71 12.48 -15.02 -12.24
CA PRO A 71 12.07 -13.61 -12.22
C PRO A 71 10.60 -13.37 -12.57
N ALA A 72 10.05 -14.13 -13.52
CA ALA A 72 8.68 -13.93 -13.99
C ALA A 72 7.67 -14.44 -12.97
N ARG A 73 7.96 -15.60 -12.36
CA ARG A 73 7.15 -16.16 -11.28
C ARG A 73 7.21 -15.28 -10.04
N ALA A 74 8.39 -14.80 -9.64
CA ALA A 74 8.53 -13.86 -8.52
C ALA A 74 7.67 -12.61 -8.69
N LEU A 75 7.68 -11.99 -9.88
CA LEU A 75 6.81 -10.85 -10.20
C LEU A 75 5.32 -11.20 -10.08
N GLY A 76 4.93 -12.39 -10.53
CA GLY A 76 3.56 -12.89 -10.39
C GLY A 76 3.13 -13.05 -8.92
N HIS A 77 3.99 -13.64 -8.09
CA HIS A 77 3.76 -13.80 -6.65
C HIS A 77 3.64 -12.43 -5.95
N ALA A 78 4.54 -11.49 -6.24
CA ALA A 78 4.47 -10.15 -5.68
C ALA A 78 3.17 -9.43 -6.06
N ALA A 79 2.73 -9.55 -7.32
CA ALA A 79 1.48 -8.94 -7.76
C ALA A 79 0.25 -9.59 -7.09
N ALA A 80 0.29 -10.88 -6.82
CA ALA A 80 -0.76 -11.58 -6.10
C ALA A 80 -0.84 -11.15 -4.62
N LEU A 81 0.30 -10.90 -3.97
CA LEU A 81 0.34 -10.34 -2.61
C LEU A 81 -0.35 -8.97 -2.56
N VAL A 82 -0.06 -8.09 -3.53
CA VAL A 82 -0.73 -6.79 -3.62
C VAL A 82 -2.26 -6.93 -3.76
N GLU A 83 -2.74 -7.83 -4.63
CA GLU A 83 -4.18 -8.04 -4.80
C GLU A 83 -4.83 -8.59 -3.53
N ALA A 84 -4.21 -9.57 -2.87
CA ALA A 84 -4.72 -10.12 -1.61
C ALA A 84 -4.77 -9.07 -0.49
N THR A 85 -3.73 -8.24 -0.38
CA THR A 85 -3.69 -7.10 0.55
C THR A 85 -4.79 -6.09 0.26
N MET A 86 -5.00 -5.76 -1.02
CA MET A 86 -6.08 -4.86 -1.43
C MET A 86 -7.47 -5.43 -1.09
N ASP A 87 -7.68 -6.73 -1.31
CA ASP A 87 -8.92 -7.41 -0.95
C ASP A 87 -9.16 -7.36 0.57
N GLU A 88 -8.12 -7.63 1.38
CA GLU A 88 -8.20 -7.56 2.85
C GLU A 88 -8.52 -6.14 3.36
N MET A 89 -7.92 -5.13 2.74
CA MET A 89 -8.18 -3.72 3.07
C MET A 89 -9.55 -3.20 2.59
N GLY A 90 -10.29 -3.98 1.80
CA GLY A 90 -11.61 -3.60 1.30
C GLY A 90 -11.60 -2.78 0.00
N TYR A 91 -10.53 -2.85 -0.81
CA TYR A 91 -10.53 -2.23 -2.13
C TYR A 91 -11.56 -2.89 -3.05
N PRO A 92 -12.38 -2.10 -3.76
CA PRO A 92 -13.37 -2.65 -4.67
C PRO A 92 -12.67 -3.42 -5.81
N SER A 93 -13.24 -4.56 -6.19
CA SER A 93 -12.75 -5.37 -7.31
C SER A 93 -12.92 -4.66 -8.66
N LYS A 94 -14.03 -3.95 -8.83
CA LYS A 94 -14.27 -3.04 -9.96
C LYS A 94 -13.76 -1.65 -9.62
N GLY A 95 -13.09 -1.00 -10.56
CA GLY A 95 -12.55 0.35 -10.34
C GLY A 95 -11.31 0.39 -9.44
N ARG A 96 -10.69 -0.77 -9.15
CA ARG A 96 -9.46 -0.88 -8.36
C ARG A 96 -8.35 0.07 -8.82
N PRO A 97 -8.06 0.24 -10.12
CA PRO A 97 -7.03 1.19 -10.56
C PRO A 97 -7.36 2.65 -10.26
N GLN A 98 -8.65 3.01 -10.19
CA GLN A 98 -9.11 4.35 -9.84
C GLN A 98 -9.03 4.56 -8.33
N ALA A 99 -9.46 3.58 -7.54
CA ALA A 99 -9.33 3.61 -6.08
C ALA A 99 -7.84 3.70 -5.68
N LEU A 100 -6.97 2.88 -6.27
CA LEU A 100 -5.53 2.93 -6.05
C LEU A 100 -4.93 4.30 -6.38
N ALA A 101 -5.38 4.93 -7.47
CA ALA A 101 -4.94 6.27 -7.85
C ALA A 101 -5.48 7.37 -6.92
N ALA A 102 -6.54 7.12 -6.14
CA ALA A 102 -7.03 8.08 -5.17
C ALA A 102 -6.14 8.12 -3.92
N TYR A 103 -5.72 6.95 -3.42
CA TYR A 103 -4.95 6.83 -2.17
C TYR A 103 -3.43 6.75 -2.37
N HIS A 104 -2.94 6.25 -3.52
CA HIS A 104 -1.52 5.92 -3.75
C HIS A 104 -1.01 6.43 -5.11
N ARG A 105 -1.12 7.75 -5.34
CA ARG A 105 -0.81 8.39 -6.63
C ARG A 105 0.63 8.18 -7.11
N ALA A 106 1.60 8.12 -6.21
CA ALA A 106 3.00 7.96 -6.60
C ALA A 106 3.30 6.54 -7.11
N GLN A 107 2.65 5.53 -6.55
CA GLN A 107 2.94 4.12 -6.81
C GLN A 107 2.04 3.52 -7.91
N VAL A 108 0.85 4.09 -8.15
CA VAL A 108 -0.12 3.53 -9.10
C VAL A 108 0.40 3.41 -10.53
N GLN A 109 1.22 4.35 -11.01
CA GLN A 109 1.75 4.30 -12.37
C GLN A 109 2.78 3.18 -12.56
N GLY A 110 3.73 3.07 -11.61
CA GLY A 110 4.70 1.98 -11.62
C GLY A 110 4.02 0.62 -11.54
N TYR A 111 2.99 0.47 -10.70
CA TYR A 111 2.22 -0.76 -10.59
C TYR A 111 1.45 -1.09 -11.88
N ARG A 112 0.83 -0.10 -12.54
CA ARG A 112 0.14 -0.30 -13.83
C ARG A 112 1.11 -0.83 -14.89
N GLU A 113 2.30 -0.26 -14.97
CA GLU A 113 3.31 -0.72 -15.92
C GLU A 113 3.81 -2.12 -15.57
N ALA A 114 4.10 -2.38 -14.29
CA ALA A 114 4.48 -3.72 -13.83
C ALA A 114 3.43 -4.78 -14.16
N ARG A 115 2.13 -4.46 -14.07
CA ARG A 115 1.04 -5.36 -14.49
C ARG A 115 1.02 -5.63 -16.00
N ARG A 116 1.44 -4.67 -16.84
CA ARG A 116 1.61 -4.89 -18.28
C ARG A 116 2.81 -5.78 -18.58
N VAL A 117 3.93 -5.55 -17.90
CA VAL A 117 5.12 -6.41 -17.97
C VAL A 117 4.75 -7.85 -17.58
N LEU A 118 4.05 -8.04 -16.46
CA LEU A 118 3.57 -9.34 -16.00
C LEU A 118 2.58 -10.00 -16.99
N ALA A 119 1.72 -9.22 -17.64
CA ALA A 119 0.84 -9.76 -18.67
C ALA A 119 1.64 -10.24 -19.89
N ARG A 120 2.64 -9.48 -20.33
CA ARG A 120 3.53 -9.88 -21.42
C ARG A 120 4.35 -11.12 -21.08
N SER A 121 4.91 -11.22 -19.87
CA SER A 121 5.77 -12.34 -19.48
C SER A 121 5.05 -13.70 -19.52
N LYS A 122 3.71 -13.72 -19.50
CA LYS A 122 2.91 -14.94 -19.68
C LYS A 122 2.89 -15.47 -21.10
N SER A 123 3.11 -14.61 -22.10
CA SER A 123 2.98 -14.96 -23.52
C SER A 123 4.29 -14.86 -24.29
N GLN A 124 5.31 -14.20 -23.75
CA GLN A 124 6.61 -13.99 -24.40
C GLN A 124 7.74 -13.87 -23.38
N GLN A 125 8.98 -14.05 -23.83
CA GLN A 125 10.16 -13.74 -23.02
C GLN A 125 10.28 -12.23 -22.81
N VAL A 126 10.52 -11.86 -21.57
CA VAL A 126 10.73 -10.47 -21.12
C VAL A 126 12.13 -10.40 -20.51
N PRO A 127 12.95 -9.37 -20.83
CA PRO A 127 14.26 -9.21 -20.24
C PRO A 127 14.22 -9.19 -18.71
N THR A 128 15.16 -9.88 -18.07
CA THR A 128 15.22 -9.97 -16.60
C THR A 128 15.32 -8.61 -15.92
N GLU A 129 16.00 -7.63 -16.54
CA GLU A 129 16.07 -6.26 -16.02
C GLU A 129 14.71 -5.55 -16.00
N GLU A 130 13.90 -5.80 -17.02
CA GLU A 130 12.54 -5.26 -17.08
C GLU A 130 11.64 -5.91 -16.01
N LEU A 131 11.81 -7.23 -15.78
CA LEU A 131 11.14 -7.93 -14.67
C LEU A 131 11.60 -7.42 -13.31
N ARG A 132 12.90 -7.10 -13.14
CA ARG A 132 13.43 -6.49 -11.90
C ARG A 132 12.78 -5.14 -11.64
N THR A 133 12.72 -4.29 -12.66
CA THR A 133 12.12 -2.96 -12.56
C THR A 133 10.64 -3.05 -12.20
N ALA A 134 9.90 -3.97 -12.84
CA ALA A 134 8.50 -4.25 -12.54
C ALA A 134 8.32 -4.75 -11.09
N LEU A 135 9.21 -5.63 -10.61
CA LEU A 135 9.14 -6.18 -9.26
C LEU A 135 9.33 -5.09 -8.20
N VAL A 136 10.27 -4.19 -8.41
CA VAL A 136 10.50 -3.03 -7.53
C VAL A 136 9.23 -2.18 -7.43
N ALA A 137 8.59 -1.86 -8.56
CA ALA A 137 7.37 -1.08 -8.56
C ALA A 137 6.20 -1.77 -7.81
N VAL A 138 6.07 -3.10 -7.93
CA VAL A 138 5.06 -3.87 -7.18
C VAL A 138 5.38 -3.88 -5.68
N ARG A 139 6.65 -4.08 -5.31
CA ARG A 139 7.09 -4.05 -3.91
C ARG A 139 6.84 -2.70 -3.28
N ASP A 140 7.16 -1.62 -3.97
CA ASP A 140 7.01 -0.26 -3.43
C ASP A 140 5.53 0.05 -3.15
N LEU A 141 4.62 -0.41 -4.01
CA LEU A 141 3.19 -0.33 -3.73
C LEU A 141 2.78 -1.22 -2.55
N TYR A 142 3.24 -2.47 -2.50
CA TYR A 142 2.93 -3.39 -1.41
C TYR A 142 3.33 -2.81 -0.05
N LEU A 143 4.56 -2.28 0.06
CA LEU A 143 5.05 -1.64 1.26
C LEU A 143 4.21 -0.42 1.66
N GLU A 144 3.69 0.32 0.68
CA GLU A 144 2.80 1.44 0.96
C GLU A 144 1.43 1.01 1.48
N LEU A 145 0.86 -0.06 0.93
CA LEU A 145 -0.38 -0.64 1.44
C LEU A 145 -0.21 -1.16 2.88
N VAL A 146 0.94 -1.76 3.19
CA VAL A 146 1.26 -2.25 4.55
C VAL A 146 1.39 -1.11 5.57
N ARG A 147 1.88 0.06 5.15
CA ARG A 147 1.96 1.28 5.98
C ARG A 147 0.64 2.03 6.10
N PHE A 148 -0.35 1.73 5.25
CA PHE A 148 -1.62 2.44 5.28
C PHE A 148 -2.30 2.29 6.65
N GLY A 149 -2.67 3.44 7.25
CA GLY A 149 -3.35 3.49 8.55
C GLY A 149 -2.48 3.10 9.75
N THR A 150 -1.14 3.11 9.63
CA THR A 150 -0.22 3.07 10.78
C THR A 150 0.07 4.47 11.35
N GLU A 151 -0.53 5.53 10.79
CA GLU A 151 -0.58 6.84 11.43
C GLU A 151 -1.58 6.80 12.59
N ASP A 152 -1.19 6.10 13.65
CA ASP A 152 -1.73 6.34 14.98
C ASP A 152 -1.37 7.79 15.34
N GLY A 153 -2.34 8.68 15.20
CA GLY A 153 -2.25 10.04 15.70
C GLY A 153 -2.09 10.06 17.21
N GLY A 154 -0.85 9.99 17.69
CA GLY A 154 -0.43 10.96 18.70
C GLY A 154 -0.06 12.23 17.96
N PRO A 155 -0.60 13.43 18.30
CA PRO A 155 0.03 14.64 17.83
C PRO A 155 1.50 14.55 18.20
N SER A 156 2.36 14.62 17.18
CA SER A 156 3.71 15.07 17.36
C SER A 156 3.62 16.25 18.29
N SER A 157 4.19 16.10 19.49
CA SER A 157 4.43 17.15 20.46
C SER A 157 5.49 18.11 19.88
N ALA A 158 5.26 18.60 18.66
CA ALA A 158 5.60 19.92 18.21
C ALA A 158 4.54 20.92 18.72
N ALA A 159 4.22 20.83 20.01
CA ALA A 159 3.61 21.88 20.82
C ALA A 159 4.19 21.82 22.24
N SER A 160 5.51 21.68 22.31
CA SER A 160 6.31 22.33 23.35
C SER A 160 7.49 23.02 22.68
N ALA A 161 7.17 24.07 21.94
CA ALA A 161 8.04 25.21 21.81
C ALA A 161 7.16 26.46 21.95
N PRO A 162 7.58 27.51 22.67
CA PRO A 162 8.95 27.82 23.04
C PRO A 162 9.14 27.90 24.57
N ALA A 163 10.29 27.44 25.07
CA ALA A 163 10.83 27.99 26.31
C ALA A 163 11.03 29.48 26.06
N SER A 164 10.12 30.25 26.64
CA SER A 164 10.12 31.69 26.68
C SER A 164 11.50 32.18 27.09
N VAL A 165 12.01 33.08 26.25
CA VAL A 165 12.88 34.19 26.59
C VAL A 165 12.69 34.57 28.07
N ARG A 166 13.55 34.07 28.95
CA ARG A 166 13.91 34.80 30.18
C ARG A 166 15.10 35.67 29.81
N ARG A 167 14.79 36.82 29.22
CA ARG A 167 15.61 38.02 29.36
C ARG A 167 15.86 38.21 30.87
N ARG A 168 17.07 37.95 31.34
CA ARG A 168 17.54 38.54 32.59
C ARG A 168 17.84 40.02 32.33
N PRO A 169 17.39 40.93 33.21
CA PRO A 169 17.50 42.36 32.98
C PRO A 169 18.94 42.82 32.96
N ALA A 170 19.23 43.74 32.04
CA ALA A 170 20.40 44.61 32.11
C ALA A 170 20.34 45.40 33.42
N HIS A 171 21.33 45.23 34.29
CA HIS A 171 21.60 46.19 35.34
C HIS A 171 22.80 47.04 34.91
N ALA A 172 22.59 48.35 34.97
CA ALA A 172 23.51 49.36 34.50
C ALA A 172 24.74 49.51 35.43
N ILE A 173 25.84 49.84 34.74
CA ILE A 173 27.15 50.41 35.09
C ILE A 173 27.18 51.25 36.40
N PRO A 174 28.33 51.26 37.11
CA PRO A 174 29.06 52.53 37.19
C PRO A 174 30.54 52.45 36.79
N ARG A 175 30.97 53.54 36.15
CA ARG A 175 32.33 53.95 35.79
C ARG A 175 33.26 53.99 37.00
N GLN A 176 34.53 53.60 36.85
CA GLN A 176 35.76 54.29 37.35
C GLN A 176 36.95 53.81 36.48
N ALA A 177 37.57 54.64 35.64
CA ALA A 177 38.54 55.72 35.90
C ALA A 177 39.98 55.22 36.12
N VAL A 178 40.81 55.45 35.09
CA VAL A 178 42.20 55.93 35.15
C VAL A 178 43.20 55.16 36.03
N ARG A 179 44.14 54.45 35.39
CA ARG A 179 45.57 54.76 35.47
C ARG A 179 46.37 54.11 34.35
#